data_AF-A0A485BEB2-F1
#
_entry.id   AF-A0A485BEB2-F1
#
_cell.length_a   1.000
_cell.length_b   1.000
_cell.length_c   1.000
_cell.angle_alpha   90.00
_cell.angle_beta   90.00
_cell.angle_gamma   90.00
#
_symmetry.space_group_name_H-M   'P 1'
#
loop_
_entity.id
_entity.type
_entity.pdbx_description
1 polymer ?
#
loop_
_entity_poly.entity_id
_entity_poly.type
_entity_poly.pdbx_seq_one_letter_code
_entity_poly.pdbx_strand_id
1 'polypeptide(L)'
;MQRRDIPYVKITASRYAKGMLKEVRTHEPLTLIDKLICGAYIEARSCERFAALAPYLDDDLQAFYLSLLRSEARHYQDYLTLAEQIAAGDISERGAFLW
;
A
#
# COMPACT_ATOMS: atom_id res chain seq x y z
N MET A 1 -12.93 16.21 0.56
CA MET A 1 -14.36 15.91 0.34
C MET A 1 -15.25 17.11 0.68
N GLN A 2 -15.23 17.62 1.92
CA GLN A 2 -16.04 18.80 2.33
C GLN A 2 -15.87 20.03 1.42
N ARG A 3 -14.63 20.44 1.10
CA ARG A 3 -14.35 21.59 0.20
C ARG A 3 -14.97 21.45 -1.20
N ARG A 4 -15.25 20.22 -1.64
CA ARG A 4 -15.80 19.91 -2.97
C ARG A 4 -17.28 19.49 -2.92
N ASP A 5 -17.93 19.64 -1.77
CA ASP A 5 -19.34 19.25 -1.55
C ASP A 5 -19.65 17.79 -1.93
N ILE A 6 -18.68 16.90 -1.73
CA ILE A 6 -18.85 15.46 -1.99
C ILE A 6 -19.45 14.83 -0.73
N PRO A 7 -20.69 14.30 -0.79
CA PRO A 7 -21.33 13.67 0.36
C PRO A 7 -20.58 12.40 0.77
N TYR A 8 -20.52 12.16 2.08
CA TYR A 8 -20.00 10.89 2.58
C TYR A 8 -20.97 9.76 2.25
N VAL A 9 -20.48 8.77 1.53
CA VAL A 9 -21.24 7.56 1.19
C VAL A 9 -20.46 6.33 1.63
N LYS A 10 -21.17 5.33 2.15
CA LYS A 10 -20.56 4.05 2.51
C LYS A 10 -20.24 3.28 1.24
N ILE A 11 -18.95 3.17 0.93
CA ILE A 11 -18.45 2.35 -0.18
C ILE A 11 -17.95 1.02 0.40
N THR A 12 -18.31 -0.09 -0.22
CA THR A 12 -17.81 -1.41 0.19
C THR A 12 -16.34 -1.57 -0.19
N ALA A 13 -15.57 -2.27 0.65
CA ALA A 13 -14.16 -2.53 0.38
C ALA A 13 -13.99 -3.35 -0.92
N SER A 14 -12.96 -3.00 -1.70
CA SER A 14 -12.60 -3.76 -2.90
C SER A 14 -12.00 -5.13 -2.54
N ARG A 15 -11.88 -6.00 -3.55
CA ARG A 15 -11.27 -7.32 -3.38
C ARG A 15 -9.74 -7.31 -3.25
N TYR A 16 -9.08 -6.16 -3.47
CA TYR A 16 -7.63 -6.09 -3.65
C TYR A 16 -6.85 -6.57 -2.42
N ALA A 17 -6.96 -5.86 -1.30
CA ALA A 17 -6.29 -6.24 -0.05
C ALA A 17 -6.77 -7.60 0.46
N LYS A 18 -8.08 -7.88 0.37
CA LYS A 18 -8.63 -9.19 0.76
C LYS A 18 -8.04 -10.34 -0.07
N GLY A 19 -7.71 -10.12 -1.34
CA GLY A 19 -7.07 -11.10 -2.21
C GLY A 19 -5.67 -11.43 -1.73
N MET A 20 -4.84 -10.42 -1.49
CA MET A 20 -3.48 -10.58 -0.99
C MET A 20 -3.43 -11.30 0.37
N LEU A 21 -4.36 -10.97 1.27
CA LEU A 21 -4.42 -11.56 2.61
C LEU A 21 -4.76 -13.06 2.62
N LYS A 22 -5.23 -13.64 1.50
CA LYS A 22 -5.49 -15.10 1.43
C LYS A 22 -4.22 -15.92 1.43
N GLU A 23 -3.15 -15.35 0.89
CA GLU A 23 -1.87 -16.03 0.72
C GLU A 23 -0.97 -15.90 1.95
N VAL A 24 -1.40 -15.12 2.95
CA VAL A 24 -0.69 -14.88 4.21
C VAL A 24 -0.65 -16.15 5.05
N ARG A 25 0.56 -16.53 5.50
CA ARG A 25 0.78 -17.64 6.44
C ARG A 25 0.09 -17.34 7.77
N THR A 26 -0.30 -18.39 8.49
CA THR A 26 -1.19 -18.27 9.67
C THR A 26 -0.49 -18.40 11.03
N HIS A 27 0.79 -18.76 11.04
CA HIS A 27 1.59 -18.90 12.26
C HIS A 27 2.68 -17.83 12.37
N GLU A 28 2.94 -17.39 13.58
CA GLU A 28 3.97 -16.38 13.84
C GLU A 28 5.40 -16.96 13.77
N PRO A 29 6.42 -16.15 13.41
CA PRO A 29 6.33 -14.74 13.01
C PRO A 29 5.96 -14.52 11.53
N LEU A 30 5.70 -15.60 10.79
CA LEU A 30 5.50 -15.56 9.34
C LEU A 30 4.24 -14.79 8.93
N THR A 31 3.18 -14.87 9.73
CA THR A 31 1.96 -14.06 9.56
C THR A 31 2.27 -12.57 9.53
N LEU A 32 3.06 -12.09 10.50
CA LEU A 32 3.43 -10.68 10.59
C LEU A 32 4.28 -10.26 9.39
N ILE A 33 5.31 -11.04 9.04
CA ILE A 33 6.18 -10.78 7.89
C ILE A 33 5.34 -10.64 6.61
N ASP A 34 4.42 -11.57 6.35
CA ASP A 34 3.58 -11.54 5.14
C ASP A 34 2.63 -10.34 5.13
N LYS A 35 2.06 -9.95 6.28
CA LYS A 35 1.21 -8.77 6.37
C LYS A 35 1.99 -7.49 6.09
N LEU A 36 3.24 -7.40 6.54
CA LEU A 36 4.11 -6.26 6.27
C LEU A 36 4.46 -6.18 4.76
N ILE A 37 4.77 -7.32 4.13
CA ILE A 37 5.00 -7.38 2.67
C ILE A 37 3.74 -6.96 1.89
N CYS A 38 2.56 -7.47 2.29
CA CYS A 38 1.29 -7.05 1.69
C CYS A 38 1.05 -5.54 1.87
N GLY A 39 1.35 -5.00 3.06
CA GLY A 39 1.30 -3.57 3.35
C GLY A 39 2.19 -2.77 2.40
N ALA A 40 3.46 -3.17 2.26
CA ALA A 40 4.39 -2.55 1.33
C ALA A 40 3.81 -2.49 -0.09
N TYR A 41 3.31 -3.60 -0.65
CA TYR A 41 2.77 -3.60 -2.00
C TYR A 41 1.54 -2.72 -2.17
N ILE A 42 0.67 -2.63 -1.15
CA ILE A 42 -0.47 -1.71 -1.19
C ILE A 42 0.00 -0.26 -1.30
N GLU A 43 0.98 0.16 -0.49
CA GLU A 43 1.54 1.51 -0.53
C GLU A 43 2.26 1.79 -1.86
N ALA A 44 3.00 0.80 -2.39
CA ALA A 44 3.65 0.91 -3.70
C ALA A 44 2.62 1.11 -4.83
N ARG A 45 1.52 0.35 -4.84
CA ARG A 45 0.43 0.53 -5.81
C ARG A 45 -0.29 1.86 -5.65
N SER A 46 -0.49 2.33 -4.41
CA SER A 46 -1.05 3.65 -4.15
C SER A 46 -0.16 4.74 -4.74
N CYS A 47 1.15 4.68 -4.51
CA CYS A 47 2.14 5.61 -5.07
C CYS A 47 2.10 5.64 -6.61
N GLU A 48 2.13 4.46 -7.25
CA GLU A 48 2.04 4.35 -8.72
C GLU A 48 0.73 4.98 -9.25
N ARG A 49 -0.41 4.68 -8.59
CA ARG A 49 -1.71 5.21 -9.00
C ARG A 49 -1.82 6.72 -8.81
N PHE A 50 -1.31 7.25 -7.71
CA PHE A 50 -1.29 8.69 -7.49
C PHE A 50 -0.46 9.40 -8.56
N ALA A 51 0.72 8.87 -8.90
CA ALA A 51 1.57 9.42 -9.94
C ALA A 51 0.92 9.33 -11.33
N ALA A 52 0.25 8.21 -11.63
CA ALA A 52 -0.43 8.01 -12.91
C ALA A 52 -1.68 8.90 -13.07
N LEU A 53 -2.41 9.17 -11.98
CA LEU A 53 -3.61 10.01 -12.01
C LEU A 53 -3.29 11.50 -11.98
N ALA A 54 -2.24 11.91 -11.28
CA ALA A 54 -1.92 13.32 -11.03
C ALA A 54 -1.93 14.22 -12.29
N PRO A 55 -1.41 13.82 -13.48
CA PRO A 55 -1.43 14.65 -14.68
C PRO A 55 -2.82 14.94 -15.26
N TYR A 56 -3.85 14.22 -14.82
CA TYR A 56 -5.23 14.33 -15.30
C TYR A 56 -6.15 15.04 -14.30
N LEU A 57 -5.62 15.50 -13.17
CA LEU A 57 -6.36 16.18 -12.12
C LEU A 57 -6.25 17.69 -12.27
N ASP A 58 -7.21 18.42 -11.71
CA ASP A 58 -7.08 19.87 -11.54
C ASP A 58 -5.95 20.22 -10.55
N ASP A 59 -5.45 21.46 -10.63
CA ASP A 59 -4.24 21.91 -9.91
C ASP A 59 -4.24 21.58 -8.41
N ASP A 60 -5.38 21.78 -7.73
CA ASP A 60 -5.51 21.52 -6.29
C ASP A 60 -5.35 20.03 -5.98
N LEU A 61 -6.01 19.17 -6.76
CA LEU A 61 -5.94 17.71 -6.58
C LEU A 61 -4.61 17.14 -7.05
N GLN A 62 -4.04 17.67 -8.13
CA GLN A 62 -2.72 17.29 -8.60
C GLN A 62 -1.68 17.57 -7.52
N ALA A 63 -1.63 18.79 -6.97
CA ALA A 63 -0.71 19.14 -5.90
C ALA A 63 -0.90 18.25 -4.66
N PHE A 64 -2.17 17.97 -4.30
CA PHE A 64 -2.47 17.07 -3.20
C PHE A 64 -1.96 15.64 -3.46
N TYR A 65 -2.26 15.05 -4.63
CA TYR A 65 -1.83 13.68 -4.97
C TYR A 65 -0.31 13.57 -5.05
N LEU A 66 0.37 14.56 -5.63
CA LEU A 66 1.83 14.61 -5.67
C LEU A 66 2.43 14.70 -4.26
N SER A 67 1.79 15.45 -3.35
CA SER A 67 2.25 15.53 -1.96
C SER A 67 2.19 14.19 -1.21
N LEU A 68 1.27 13.29 -1.60
CA LEU A 68 1.13 11.96 -1.01
C LEU A 68 2.25 11.01 -1.46
N LEU A 69 2.82 11.18 -2.65
CA LEU A 69 3.84 10.26 -3.18
C LEU A 69 5.00 10.03 -2.22
N ARG A 70 5.45 11.10 -1.54
CA ARG A 70 6.55 11.02 -0.58
C ARG A 70 6.18 10.26 0.70
N SER A 71 4.92 10.30 1.15
CA SER A 71 4.50 9.47 2.29
C SER A 71 4.38 8.00 1.90
N GLU A 72 3.73 7.70 0.77
CA GLU A 72 3.54 6.33 0.32
C GLU A 72 4.88 5.62 0.05
N ALA A 73 5.84 6.31 -0.57
CA ALA A 73 7.17 5.75 -0.82
C ALA A 73 7.92 5.43 0.48
N ARG A 74 7.77 6.26 1.53
CA ARG A 74 8.34 5.98 2.85
C ARG A 74 7.63 4.81 3.53
N HIS A 75 6.31 4.77 3.50
CA HIS A 75 5.55 3.65 4.09
C HIS A 75 5.93 2.31 3.44
N TYR A 76 6.06 2.28 2.10
CA TYR A 76 6.55 1.13 1.37
C TYR A 76 7.91 0.64 1.91
N GLN A 77 8.88 1.55 2.04
CA GLN A 77 10.22 1.24 2.53
C GLN A 77 10.19 0.78 4.00
N ASP A 78 9.42 1.45 4.85
CA ASP A 78 9.29 1.12 6.26
C ASP A 78 8.70 -0.28 6.45
N TYR A 79 7.67 -0.64 5.68
CA TYR A 79 7.07 -1.97 5.72
C TYR A 79 8.04 -3.08 5.33
N LEU A 80 8.81 -2.91 4.25
CA LEU A 80 9.81 -3.90 3.83
C LEU A 80 10.95 -4.01 4.85
N THR A 81 11.43 -2.87 5.35
CA THR A 81 12.49 -2.84 6.36
C THR A 81 12.09 -3.58 7.63
N LEU A 82 10.86 -3.36 8.11
CA LEU A 82 10.33 -4.09 9.26
C LEU A 82 10.17 -5.58 8.98
N ALA A 83 9.71 -5.95 7.78
CA ALA A 83 9.57 -7.35 7.39
C ALA A 83 10.93 -8.08 7.39
N GLU A 84 11.98 -7.46 6.84
CA GLU A 84 13.35 -7.99 6.85
C GLU A 84 13.90 -8.14 8.28
N GLN A 85 13.70 -7.12 9.13
CA GLN A 85 14.14 -7.15 10.53
C GLN A 85 13.51 -8.31 11.30
N ILE A 86 12.22 -8.59 11.08
CA ILE A 86 11.50 -9.66 11.77
C ILE A 86 11.85 -11.03 11.17
N ALA A 87 12.06 -11.12 9.85
CA ALA A 87 12.45 -12.35 9.19
C ALA A 87 13.86 -12.82 9.57
N ALA A 88 14.73 -11.89 9.99
CA ALA A 88 16.16 -12.13 10.21
C ALA A 88 16.82 -12.85 9.01
N GLY A 89 16.34 -12.54 7.79
CA GLY A 89 16.71 -13.22 6.56
C GLY A 89 16.09 -12.56 5.33
N ASP A 90 16.43 -13.07 4.16
CA ASP A 90 15.93 -12.55 2.88
C ASP A 90 14.43 -12.82 2.71
N ILE A 91 13.69 -11.77 2.35
CA ILE A 91 12.25 -11.84 2.07
C ILE A 91 11.94 -11.76 0.58
N SER A 92 12.95 -11.67 -0.30
CA SER A 92 12.78 -11.42 -1.73
C SER A 92 11.93 -12.47 -2.43
N GLU A 93 12.16 -13.76 -2.16
CA GLU A 93 11.34 -14.86 -2.70
C GLU A 93 9.88 -14.72 -2.24
N ARG A 94 9.68 -14.37 -0.97
CA ARG A 94 8.34 -14.20 -0.41
C ARG A 94 7.62 -12.98 -0.98
N GLY A 95 8.35 -11.88 -1.18
CA GLY A 95 7.88 -10.70 -1.88
C GLY A 95 7.42 -11.05 -3.29
N ALA A 96 8.28 -11.69 -4.07
CA ALA A 96 7.98 -12.08 -5.45
C ALA A 96 6.76 -13.00 -5.57
N PHE A 97 6.51 -13.86 -4.58
CA PHE A 97 5.32 -14.71 -4.55
C PHE A 97 4.02 -13.94 -4.27
N LEU A 98 4.08 -12.88 -3.46
CA LEU A 98 2.90 -12.11 -3.03
C LEU A 98 2.50 -10.99 -4.02
N TRP A 99 3.34 -10.72 -5.03
CA TRP A 99 3.11 -9.74 -6.09
C TRP A 99 2.46 -10.36 -7.33
#